data_AF-A0A1W4WI58-F1
#
_entry.id   AF-A0A1W4WI58-F1
#
_cell.length_a   1.000
_cell.length_b   1.000
_cell.length_c   1.000
_cell.angle_alpha   90.00
_cell.angle_beta   90.00
_cell.angle_gamma   90.00
#
_symmetry.space_group_name_H-M   'P 1'
#
loop_
_entity.id
_entity.type
_entity.pdbx_description
1 polymer ?
#
loop_
_entity_poly.entity_id
_entity_poly.type
_entity_poly.pdbx_seq_one_letter_code
_entity_poly.pdbx_strand_id
1 'polypeptide(L)'
;MELEKLSYTRTFGYPTERLTGGHFSVPVFIKHDAIQHLRPMTEDIFWAYCIFMLKKSTPLLPSFNMLVLRVLEAGINYAWETKVVLFHTNSRTQQIIRYHYYHGEDTETVSLQWMHVQGAFGILAFGYAIAFLCFLIEQVVHKYKTPT
;
A
#
# COMPACT_ATOMS: atom_id res chain seq x y z
N MET A 1 -18.65 7.53 -17.60
CA MET A 1 -19.19 8.43 -16.56
C MET A 1 -19.71 7.67 -15.34
N GLU A 2 -20.38 6.52 -15.51
CA GLU A 2 -20.84 5.68 -14.39
C GLU A 2 -19.69 5.01 -13.62
N LEU A 3 -18.74 4.37 -14.33
CA LEU A 3 -17.55 3.75 -13.71
C LEU A 3 -16.67 4.76 -12.94
N GLU A 4 -16.60 5.98 -13.44
CA GLU A 4 -15.90 7.07 -12.74
C GLU A 4 -16.59 7.39 -11.41
N LYS A 5 -17.93 7.49 -11.37
CA LYS A 5 -18.67 7.69 -10.12
C LYS A 5 -18.44 6.53 -9.15
N LEU A 6 -18.46 5.29 -9.66
CA LEU A 6 -18.20 4.09 -8.85
C LEU A 6 -16.78 4.04 -8.28
N SER A 7 -15.80 4.61 -8.98
CA SER A 7 -14.41 4.66 -8.49
C SER A 7 -14.27 5.43 -7.17
N TYR A 8 -15.20 6.34 -6.86
CA TYR A 8 -15.22 7.06 -5.59
C TYR A 8 -15.91 6.30 -4.45
N THR A 9 -16.62 5.20 -4.74
CA THR A 9 -17.51 4.53 -3.79
C THR A 9 -16.79 3.64 -2.75
N ARG A 10 -15.44 3.58 -2.73
CA ARG A 10 -14.60 2.74 -1.82
C ARG A 10 -14.90 1.23 -1.83
N THR A 11 -15.93 0.78 -2.54
CA THR A 11 -16.33 -0.63 -2.71
C THR A 11 -16.02 -1.17 -4.10
N PHE A 12 -15.37 -0.34 -4.94
CA PHE A 12 -15.09 -0.64 -6.33
C PHE A 12 -13.66 -1.18 -6.49
N GLY A 13 -13.52 -2.30 -7.20
CA GLY A 13 -12.24 -2.86 -7.63
C GLY A 13 -12.05 -2.66 -9.13
N TYR A 14 -10.80 -2.50 -9.58
CA TYR A 14 -10.45 -2.44 -10.99
C TYR A 14 -9.24 -3.29 -11.29
N PRO A 15 -9.17 -3.89 -12.49
CA PRO A 15 -7.96 -4.55 -12.94
C PRO A 15 -6.87 -3.51 -13.22
N THR A 16 -5.68 -3.75 -12.70
CA THR A 16 -4.47 -2.99 -13.02
C THR A 16 -3.41 -3.97 -13.48
N GLU A 17 -2.62 -3.57 -14.47
CA GLU A 17 -1.52 -4.40 -14.98
C GLU A 17 -0.19 -3.73 -14.63
N ARG A 18 0.80 -4.52 -14.20
CA ARG A 18 2.17 -4.06 -14.05
C ARG A 18 2.93 -4.34 -15.35
N LEU A 19 3.39 -3.28 -15.98
CA LEU A 19 4.17 -3.31 -17.21
C LEU A 19 5.61 -3.77 -16.92
N THR A 20 6.33 -4.19 -17.96
CA THR A 20 7.69 -4.74 -17.86
C THR A 20 8.72 -3.78 -17.24
N GLY A 21 8.50 -2.48 -17.38
CA GLY A 21 9.30 -1.41 -16.81
C GLY A 21 8.90 -0.99 -15.40
N GLY A 22 7.94 -1.68 -14.78
CA GLY A 22 7.48 -1.42 -13.43
C GLY A 22 6.47 -0.29 -13.31
N HIS A 23 5.97 0.27 -14.43
CA HIS A 23 4.83 1.17 -14.42
C HIS A 23 3.52 0.40 -14.35
N PHE A 24 2.46 1.06 -13.91
CA PHE A 24 1.13 0.47 -13.80
C PHE A 24 0.21 1.00 -14.91
N SER A 25 -0.46 0.10 -15.62
CA SER A 25 -1.52 0.47 -16.55
C SER A 25 -2.81 0.68 -15.77
N VAL A 26 -3.27 1.93 -15.75
CA VAL A 26 -4.46 2.35 -15.01
C VAL A 26 -5.54 2.76 -16.00
N PRO A 27 -6.79 2.27 -15.85
CA PRO A 27 -7.87 2.71 -16.71
C PRO A 27 -8.12 4.22 -16.64
N VAL A 28 -8.46 4.84 -17.77
CA VAL A 28 -8.61 6.31 -17.92
C VAL A 28 -9.65 6.91 -16.97
N PHE A 29 -10.63 6.14 -16.51
CA PHE A 29 -11.67 6.61 -15.58
C PHE A 29 -11.21 6.69 -14.12
N ILE A 30 -10.07 6.10 -13.76
CA ILE A 30 -9.47 6.22 -12.42
C ILE A 30 -8.65 7.50 -12.38
N LYS A 31 -9.23 8.53 -11.78
CA LYS A 31 -8.55 9.81 -11.56
C LYS A 31 -7.69 9.78 -10.31
N HIS A 32 -6.75 10.73 -10.24
CA HIS A 32 -5.86 10.90 -9.08
C HIS A 32 -6.59 11.07 -7.74
N ASP A 33 -7.80 11.64 -7.73
CA ASP A 33 -8.60 11.81 -6.52
C ASP A 33 -9.18 10.47 -6.03
N ALA A 34 -9.66 9.64 -6.97
CA ALA A 34 -10.21 8.33 -6.66
C ALA A 34 -9.12 7.36 -6.17
N ILE A 35 -7.92 7.44 -6.74
CA ILE A 35 -6.86 6.47 -6.47
C ILE A 35 -6.29 6.55 -5.05
N GLN A 36 -6.44 7.69 -4.36
CA GLN A 36 -6.04 7.82 -2.95
C GLN A 36 -6.82 6.91 -2.01
N HIS A 37 -8.00 6.45 -2.45
CA HIS A 37 -8.88 5.58 -1.67
C HIS A 37 -8.88 4.15 -2.17
N LEU A 38 -8.09 3.84 -3.21
CA LEU A 38 -7.97 2.52 -3.80
C LEU A 38 -6.57 2.00 -3.51
N ARG A 39 -6.47 0.75 -3.05
CA ARG A 39 -5.18 0.11 -2.80
C ARG A 39 -4.95 -1.01 -3.83
N PRO A 40 -3.75 -1.09 -4.42
CA PRO A 40 -3.38 -2.27 -5.19
C PRO A 40 -3.35 -3.48 -4.25
N MET A 41 -3.65 -4.66 -4.80
CA MET A 41 -3.42 -5.91 -4.08
C MET A 41 -1.91 -6.15 -3.94
N THR A 42 -1.51 -6.82 -2.86
CA THR A 42 -0.10 -7.25 -2.69
C THR A 42 0.29 -8.24 -3.78
N GLU A 43 -0.56 -9.25 -3.96
CA GLU A 43 -0.28 -10.37 -4.85
C GLU A 43 -0.86 -10.12 -6.25
N ASP A 44 -0.07 -10.45 -7.27
CA ASP A 44 -0.54 -10.48 -8.65
C ASP A 44 -1.47 -11.69 -8.83
N ILE A 45 -2.67 -11.46 -9.38
CA ILE A 45 -3.63 -12.55 -9.67
C ILE A 45 -3.06 -13.50 -10.74
N PHE A 46 -2.37 -12.94 -11.73
CA PHE A 46 -1.60 -13.69 -12.73
C PHE A 46 -0.54 -12.78 -13.34
N TRP A 47 0.45 -13.39 -13.98
CA TRP A 47 1.43 -12.69 -14.82
C TRP A 47 1.58 -13.40 -16.15
N ALA A 48 1.87 -12.64 -17.19
CA ALA A 48 2.12 -13.16 -18.53
C ALA A 48 3.20 -12.33 -19.21
N TYR A 49 4.00 -12.97 -20.07
CA TYR A 49 4.91 -12.23 -20.93
C TYR A 49 4.16 -11.66 -22.13
N CYS A 50 4.55 -10.45 -22.55
CA CYS A 50 4.14 -9.93 -23.84
C CYS A 50 4.80 -10.78 -24.94
N ILE A 51 3.98 -11.48 -25.73
CA ILE A 51 4.45 -12.36 -26.79
C ILE A 51 4.04 -11.83 -28.16
N PHE A 52 4.93 -12.00 -29.14
CA PHE A 52 4.61 -11.77 -30.55
C PHE A 52 4.20 -13.09 -31.18
N MET A 53 3.00 -13.12 -31.76
CA MET A 53 2.50 -14.28 -32.48
C MET A 53 2.82 -14.15 -33.97
N LEU A 54 3.59 -15.11 -34.51
CA LEU A 54 3.90 -15.20 -35.93
C LEU A 54 3.30 -16.48 -36.54
N LYS A 55 3.09 -16.47 -37.86
CA LYS A 55 2.66 -17.66 -38.60
C LYS A 55 3.68 -18.79 -38.41
N LYS A 56 3.17 -20.00 -38.17
CA LYS A 56 3.98 -21.23 -38.06
C LYS A 56 4.87 -21.38 -39.31
N SER A 57 6.14 -21.71 -39.09
CA SER A 57 7.16 -21.87 -40.13
C SER A 57 7.52 -20.60 -40.91
N THR A 58 7.39 -19.42 -40.29
CA THR A 58 7.93 -18.19 -40.90
C THR A 58 9.46 -18.23 -40.97
N PRO A 59 10.08 -17.97 -42.14
CA PRO A 59 11.53 -17.93 -42.27
C PRO A 59 12.16 -16.73 -41.53
N LEU A 60 11.35 -15.73 -41.17
CA LEU A 60 11.81 -14.53 -40.48
C LEU A 60 11.96 -14.70 -38.96
N LEU A 61 11.54 -15.85 -38.40
CA LEU A 61 11.53 -16.08 -36.96
C LEU A 61 12.90 -15.84 -36.30
N PRO A 62 14.03 -16.35 -36.84
CA PRO A 62 15.34 -16.15 -36.20
C PRO A 62 15.74 -14.68 -36.17
N SER A 63 15.57 -13.98 -37.30
CA SER A 63 15.90 -12.56 -37.43
C SER A 63 15.02 -11.69 -36.53
N PHE A 64 13.73 -12.01 -36.42
CA PHE A 64 12.81 -11.30 -35.54
C PHE A 64 13.15 -11.52 -34.07
N ASN A 65 13.47 -12.76 -33.66
CA ASN A 65 13.87 -13.05 -32.29
C ASN A 65 15.14 -12.27 -31.91
N MET A 66 16.14 -12.23 -32.80
CA MET A 66 17.36 -11.43 -32.60
C MET A 66 17.07 -9.94 -32.48
N LEU A 67 16.12 -9.42 -33.26
CA LEU A 67 15.68 -8.02 -33.15
C LEU A 67 15.05 -7.75 -31.79
N VAL A 68 14.12 -8.60 -31.35
CA VAL A 68 13.47 -8.46 -30.04
C VAL A 68 14.50 -8.50 -28.92
N LEU A 69 15.44 -9.44 -28.95
CA LEU A 69 16.53 -9.52 -27.97
C LEU A 69 17.36 -8.24 -27.95
N ARG A 70 17.76 -7.71 -29.11
CA ARG A 70 18.52 -6.44 -29.18
C ARG A 70 17.72 -5.25 -28.65
N VAL A 71 16.42 -5.20 -28.89
CA VAL A 71 15.54 -4.14 -28.39
C VAL A 71 15.45 -4.18 -26.86
N LEU A 72 15.33 -5.38 -26.29
CA LEU A 72 15.30 -5.59 -24.84
C LEU A 72 16.67 -5.30 -24.20
N GLU A 73 17.76 -5.79 -24.79
CA GLU A 73 19.13 -5.54 -24.33
C GLU A 73 19.49 -4.05 -24.36
N ALA A 74 19.04 -3.33 -25.39
CA ALA A 74 19.21 -1.88 -25.50
C ALA A 74 18.30 -1.09 -24.55
N GLY A 75 17.37 -1.75 -23.85
CA GLY A 75 16.40 -1.13 -22.96
C GLY A 75 15.39 -0.21 -23.67
N ILE A 76 15.20 -0.38 -24.98
CA ILE A 76 14.29 0.45 -25.78
C ILE A 76 12.84 0.27 -25.31
N ASN A 77 12.48 -0.94 -24.86
CA ASN A 77 11.17 -1.22 -24.28
C ASN A 77 10.87 -0.30 -23.08
N TYR A 78 11.83 -0.10 -22.18
CA TYR A 78 11.66 0.78 -21.02
C TYR A 78 11.46 2.22 -21.46
N ALA A 79 12.24 2.70 -22.43
CA ALA A 79 12.11 4.06 -22.96
C ALA A 79 10.74 4.31 -23.62
N TRP A 80 10.22 3.32 -24.36
CA TRP A 80 8.88 3.40 -24.94
C TRP A 80 7.80 3.37 -23.87
N GLU A 81 7.90 2.48 -22.90
CA GLU A 81 6.97 2.40 -21.78
C GLU A 81 6.89 3.74 -21.03
N THR A 82 8.03 4.31 -20.66
CA THR A 82 8.08 5.62 -19.99
C THR A 82 7.42 6.71 -20.83
N LYS A 83 7.63 6.74 -22.14
CA LYS A 83 6.95 7.70 -23.02
C LYS A 83 5.43 7.50 -23.00
N VAL A 84 4.95 6.27 -23.16
CA VAL A 84 3.51 5.98 -23.17
C VAL A 84 2.88 6.40 -21.84
N VAL A 85 3.51 6.07 -20.72
CA VAL A 85 3.02 6.45 -19.39
C VAL A 85 2.98 7.96 -19.22
N LEU A 86 4.00 8.69 -19.69
CA LEU A 86 4.00 10.16 -19.64
C LEU A 86 2.89 10.80 -20.48
N PHE A 87 2.55 10.20 -21.63
CA PHE A 87 1.49 10.73 -22.50
C PHE A 87 0.07 10.36 -22.06
N HIS A 88 -0.11 9.17 -21.48
CA HIS A 88 -1.43 8.62 -21.20
C HIS A 88 -1.80 8.57 -19.71
N THR A 89 -0.84 8.74 -18.81
CA THR A 89 -1.08 8.59 -17.37
C THR A 89 -0.44 9.71 -16.58
N ASN A 90 -1.11 10.15 -15.52
CA ASN A 90 -0.57 11.17 -14.64
C ASN A 90 0.55 10.56 -13.78
N SER A 91 1.72 11.19 -13.76
CA SER A 91 2.88 10.76 -12.97
C SER A 91 2.56 10.65 -11.47
N ARG A 92 1.67 11.50 -10.94
CA ARG A 92 1.23 11.41 -9.53
C ARG A 92 0.47 10.12 -9.24
N THR A 93 -0.41 9.71 -10.14
CA THR A 93 -1.17 8.46 -10.03
C THR A 93 -0.21 7.26 -9.95
N GLN A 94 0.81 7.24 -10.82
CA GLN A 94 1.85 6.21 -10.80
C GLN A 94 2.62 6.18 -9.48
N GLN A 95 3.01 7.35 -8.97
CA GLN A 95 3.72 7.44 -7.69
C GLN A 95 2.87 6.95 -6.52
N ILE A 96 1.58 7.29 -6.47
CA ILE A 96 0.67 6.83 -5.42
C ILE A 96 0.53 5.31 -5.44
N ILE A 97 0.30 4.71 -6.62
CA ILE A 97 0.22 3.24 -6.75
C ILE A 97 1.54 2.60 -6.32
N ARG A 98 2.66 3.12 -6.82
CA ARG A 98 3.99 2.60 -6.51
C ARG A 98 4.28 2.67 -5.00
N TYR A 99 3.94 3.79 -4.37
CA TYR A 99 4.09 3.95 -2.92
C TYR A 99 3.28 2.91 -2.16
N HIS A 100 1.98 2.77 -2.47
CA HIS A 100 1.11 1.80 -1.80
C HIS A 100 1.46 0.35 -2.09
N TYR A 101 2.01 0.04 -3.26
CA TYR A 101 2.44 -1.31 -3.60
C TYR A 101 3.68 -1.73 -2.81
N TYR A 102 4.71 -0.87 -2.76
CA TYR A 102 5.95 -1.19 -2.04
C TYR A 102 5.85 -1.03 -0.53
N HIS A 103 5.09 -0.05 -0.03
CA HIS A 103 4.97 0.24 1.41
C HIS A 103 3.60 -0.19 1.98
N GLY A 104 2.80 -0.94 1.22
CA GLY A 104 1.49 -1.42 1.66
C GLY A 104 1.57 -2.50 2.73
N GLU A 105 2.65 -3.27 2.72
CA GLU A 105 2.92 -4.38 3.64
C GLU A 105 4.03 -4.14 4.64
N ASP A 106 4.73 -3.01 4.52
CA ASP A 106 5.63 -2.59 5.56
C ASP A 106 4.79 -2.17 6.78
N THR A 107 4.38 -3.15 7.58
CA THR A 107 4.54 -3.05 9.03
C THR A 107 6.02 -2.80 9.29
N GLU A 108 6.47 -1.57 8.99
CA GLU A 108 7.68 -1.04 9.58
C GLU A 108 7.58 -1.36 11.06
N THR A 109 8.68 -1.87 11.62
CA THR A 109 8.79 -2.13 13.05
C THR A 109 8.56 -0.80 13.76
N VAL A 110 7.31 -0.56 14.17
CA VAL A 110 6.90 0.72 14.72
C VAL A 110 7.68 0.89 16.01
N SER A 111 8.62 1.82 16.02
CA SER A 111 9.37 2.15 17.22
C SER A 111 8.40 2.49 18.35
N LEU A 112 8.59 1.89 19.52
CA LEU A 112 7.61 1.92 20.59
C LEU A 112 7.44 3.37 21.11
N GLN A 113 6.40 4.05 20.64
CA GLN A 113 6.08 5.40 21.10
C GLN A 113 5.38 5.41 22.46
N TRP A 114 5.48 6.53 23.18
CA TRP A 114 4.95 6.69 24.53
C TRP A 114 3.43 6.42 24.62
N MET A 115 2.69 6.76 23.55
CA MET A 115 1.25 6.54 23.44
C MET A 115 0.85 5.06 23.54
N HIS A 116 1.71 4.12 23.13
CA HIS A 116 1.41 2.69 23.19
C HIS A 116 1.41 2.14 24.62
N VAL A 117 2.20 2.74 25.52
CA VAL A 117 2.39 2.24 26.89
C VAL A 117 1.62 3.09 27.92
N GLN A 118 1.07 4.23 27.51
CA GLN A 118 0.30 5.14 28.37
C GLN A 118 -0.84 4.43 29.09
N GLY A 119 -1.51 3.46 28.45
CA GLY A 119 -2.57 2.67 29.08
C GLY A 119 -2.09 1.84 30.28
N ALA A 120 -0.94 1.17 30.14
CA ALA A 120 -0.36 0.35 31.22
C ALA A 120 0.04 1.22 32.42
N PHE A 121 0.68 2.37 32.17
CA PHE A 121 1.01 3.34 33.22
C PHE A 121 -0.24 4.00 33.83
N GLY A 122 -1.29 4.22 33.03
CA GLY A 122 -2.57 4.74 33.50
C GLY A 122 -3.26 3.80 34.50
N ILE A 123 -3.28 2.49 34.20
CA ILE A 123 -3.84 1.47 35.10
C ILE A 123 -3.04 1.41 36.41
N LEU A 124 -1.71 1.46 36.32
CA LEU A 124 -0.83 1.44 37.49
C LEU A 124 -1.02 2.69 38.37
N ALA A 125 -1.13 3.87 37.77
CA ALA A 125 -1.42 5.10 38.51
C ALA A 125 -2.79 5.05 39.21
N PHE A 126 -3.81 4.51 38.53
CA PHE A 126 -5.14 4.34 39.10
C PHE A 126 -5.15 3.34 40.26
N GLY A 127 -4.42 2.23 40.12
CA GLY A 127 -4.24 1.25 41.19
C GLY A 127 -3.59 1.86 42.43
N TYR A 128 -2.53 2.67 42.26
CA TYR A 128 -1.91 3.39 43.37
C TYR A 128 -2.83 4.43 44.01
N ALA A 129 -3.65 5.14 43.23
CA ALA A 129 -4.62 6.09 43.77
C ALA A 129 -5.64 5.40 44.69
N ILE A 130 -6.17 4.23 44.28
CA ILE A 130 -7.10 3.45 45.10
C ILE A 130 -6.43 2.94 46.37
N ALA A 131 -5.22 2.37 46.26
CA ALA A 131 -4.49 1.88 47.43
C ALA A 131 -4.21 2.98 48.44
N PHE A 132 -3.83 4.17 47.96
CA PHE A 132 -3.61 5.35 48.79
C PHE A 132 -4.89 5.81 49.50
N LEU A 133 -6.03 5.82 48.81
CA LEU A 133 -7.32 6.15 49.41
C LEU A 133 -7.72 5.15 50.50
N CYS A 134 -7.56 3.85 50.26
CA CYS A 134 -7.82 2.82 51.27
C CYS A 134 -6.96 3.01 52.52
N PHE A 135 -5.67 3.32 52.35
CA PHE A 135 -4.77 3.58 53.47
C PHE A 135 -5.18 4.81 54.29
N LEU A 136 -5.60 5.90 53.64
CA LEU A 136 -6.10 7.08 54.36
C LEU A 136 -7.37 6.78 55.15
N ILE A 137 -8.31 6.03 54.56
CA ILE A 137 -9.54 5.61 55.24
C ILE A 137 -9.20 4.76 56.46
N GLU A 138 -8.27 3.82 56.32
CA GLU A 138 -7.80 2.98 57.42
C GLU A 138 -7.19 3.81 58.56
N GLN A 139 -6.32 4.77 58.26
CA GLN A 139 -5.72 5.66 59.26
C GLN A 139 -6.75 6.50 60.01
N VAL A 140 -7.77 7.00 59.31
CA VAL A 140 -8.86 7.78 59.91
C VAL A 140 -9.70 6.89 60.82
N VAL A 141 -10.12 5.71 60.34
CA VAL A 141 -10.89 4.74 61.14
C VAL A 141 -10.11 4.28 62.36
N HIS A 142 -8.81 4.01 62.22
CA HIS A 142 -7.93 3.63 63.33
C HIS A 142 -7.91 4.74 64.40
N LYS A 143 -7.71 6.01 64.01
CA LYS A 143 -7.77 7.14 64.94
C LYS A 143 -9.11 7.27 65.68
N TYR A 144 -10.23 6.98 65.04
CA TYR A 144 -11.54 7.00 65.69
C TYR A 144 -11.80 5.79 66.59
N LYS A 145 -11.18 4.64 66.33
CA LYS A 145 -11.36 3.39 67.10
C LYS A 145 -10.41 3.24 68.28
N THR A 146 -9.29 3.97 68.30
CA THR A 146 -8.39 4.06 69.46
C THR A 146 -8.62 5.38 70.19
N PRO A 147 -9.61 5.47 71.11
CA PRO A 147 -9.64 6.56 72.06
C PRO A 147 -8.45 6.39 73.01
N THR A 148 -7.60 7.42 73.11
CA THR A 148 -6.83 7.68 74.33
C THR A 148 -7.78 7.82 75.50
#